data_AF-A0A377XEV7-F1
#
_entry.id   AF-A0A377XEV7-F1
#
_cell.length_a   1.000
_cell.length_b   1.000
_cell.length_c   1.000
_cell.angle_alpha   90.00
_cell.angle_beta   90.00
_cell.angle_gamma   90.00
#
_symmetry.space_group_name_H-M   'P 1'
#
loop_
_entity.id
_entity.type
_entity.pdbx_description
1 polymer ?
#
loop_
_entity_poly.entity_id
_entity_poly.type
_entity_poly.pdbx_seq_one_letter_code
_entity_poly.pdbx_strand_id
1 'polypeptide(L)' 'MSVLELDPGSSPAGITDKLIIDATTPVAPDLRGHYSQPVQDLPETKAWAEKTDRYAGQP' A
#
# COMPACT_ATOMS: atom_id res chain seq x y z
N MET A 1 9.41 -18.20 2.63
CA MET A 1 8.26 -18.32 1.71
C MET A 1 8.29 -19.70 1.07
N SER A 2 7.23 -20.49 1.23
CA SER A 2 7.09 -21.77 0.54
C SER A 2 6.84 -21.57 -0.96
N VAL A 3 7.20 -22.57 -1.76
CA VAL A 3 6.81 -22.67 -3.18
C VAL A 3 5.65 -23.63 -3.27
N LEU A 4 4.60 -23.29 -4.02
CA LEU A 4 3.46 -24.17 -4.25
C LEU A 4 3.77 -25.05 -5.47
N GLU A 5 3.82 -26.37 -5.28
CA GLU A 5 4.12 -27.35 -6.34
C GLU A 5 3.19 -27.23 -7.56
N LEU A 6 1.97 -26.76 -7.34
CA LEU A 6 0.90 -26.66 -8.33
C LEU A 6 0.53 -25.20 -8.66
N ASP A 7 1.41 -24.24 -8.41
CA ASP A 7 1.18 -22.88 -8.91
C ASP A 7 1.14 -22.88 -10.45
N PRO A 8 -0.02 -22.62 -11.08
CA PRO A 8 -0.13 -22.63 -12.54
C PRO A 8 0.63 -21.48 -13.22
N GLY A 9 1.07 -20.47 -12.44
CA GLY A 9 1.92 -19.38 -12.92
C GLY A 9 3.41 -19.73 -12.96
N SER A 10 3.81 -20.88 -12.43
CA SER A 10 5.21 -21.33 -12.38
C SER A 10 5.59 -22.15 -13.62
N SER A 11 6.74 -21.83 -14.23
CA SER A 11 7.30 -22.58 -15.35
C SER A 11 8.82 -22.62 -15.24
N PRO A 12 9.43 -23.78 -14.92
CA PRO A 12 8.83 -25.10 -14.71
C PRO A 12 7.95 -25.23 -13.45
N ALA A 13 7.09 -26.26 -13.39
CA ALA A 13 6.23 -26.52 -12.22
C ALA A 13 7.03 -26.71 -10.94
N GLY A 14 6.53 -26.17 -9.82
CA GLY A 14 7.22 -26.20 -8.53
C GLY A 14 8.46 -25.28 -8.45
N ILE A 15 8.73 -24.46 -9.47
CA ILE A 15 9.77 -23.43 -9.47
C ILE A 15 9.11 -22.08 -9.73
N THR A 16 9.16 -21.19 -8.75
CA THR A 16 8.55 -19.85 -8.83
C THR A 16 9.59 -18.78 -8.55
N ASP A 17 9.65 -17.78 -9.42
CA ASP A 17 10.32 -16.52 -9.12
C ASP A 17 9.61 -15.81 -7.95
N LYS A 18 10.39 -15.16 -7.10
CA LYS A 18 9.86 -14.42 -5.95
C LYS A 18 10.10 -12.93 -6.17
N LEU A 19 9.02 -12.17 -6.24
CA LEU A 19 9.09 -10.72 -6.26
C LEU A 19 8.96 -10.19 -4.83
N ILE A 20 9.95 -9.43 -4.39
CA ILE A 20 9.87 -8.65 -3.15
C ILE A 20 9.70 -7.20 -3.56
N ILE A 21 8.55 -6.62 -3.22
CA ILE A 21 8.32 -5.18 -3.38
C ILE A 21 8.51 -4.56 -2.01
N ASP A 22 9.62 -3.88 -1.84
CA ASP A 22 9.82 -2.99 -0.70
C ASP A 22 9.26 -1.61 -1.06
N ALA A 23 8.05 -1.32 -0.55
CA ALA A 23 7.37 -0.05 -0.73
C ALA A 23 7.47 0.85 0.52
N THR A 24 8.44 0.59 1.39
CA THR A 24 8.69 1.45 2.54
C THR A 24 9.38 2.76 2.12
N THR A 25 9.16 3.82 2.89
CA THR A 25 9.95 5.05 2.73
C THR A 25 11.39 4.77 3.18
N PRO A 26 12.40 5.00 2.32
CA PRO A 26 13.78 4.71 2.68
C PRO A 26 14.27 5.61 3.81
N VAL A 27 15.17 5.06 4.62
CA VAL A 27 15.89 5.76 5.68
C VAL A 27 17.34 5.95 5.24
N ALA A 28 17.98 7.04 5.71
CA ALA A 28 19.38 7.32 5.42
C ALA A 28 20.27 6.07 5.69
N PRO A 29 21.24 5.76 4.80
CA PRO A 29 21.78 6.62 3.74
C PRO A 29 21.05 6.53 2.39
N ASP A 30 19.98 5.74 2.26
CA ASP A 30 19.24 5.65 1.01
C ASP A 30 18.36 6.89 0.83
N LEU A 31 18.71 7.71 -0.17
CA LEU A 31 18.04 8.97 -0.49
C LEU A 31 17.45 8.95 -1.92
N ARG A 32 17.29 7.76 -2.52
CA ARG A 32 16.81 7.62 -3.89
C ARG A 32 15.31 7.94 -3.98
N GLY A 33 14.94 9.15 -4.38
CA GLY A 33 13.55 9.54 -4.63
C GLY A 33 13.13 10.79 -3.86
N HIS A 34 11.86 11.15 -3.97
CA HIS A 34 11.28 12.33 -3.29
C HIS A 34 10.20 11.88 -2.30
N TYR A 35 10.60 11.61 -1.06
CA TYR A 35 9.69 11.14 0.00
C TYR A 35 9.31 12.23 1.01
N SER A 36 9.70 13.48 0.75
CA SER A 36 9.44 14.62 1.63
C SER A 36 8.00 15.16 1.53
N GLN A 37 7.12 14.50 0.77
CA GLN A 37 5.74 14.92 0.53
C GLN A 37 4.71 13.91 1.09
N PRO A 38 4.77 13.53 2.38
CA PRO A 38 3.66 12.80 2.97
C PRO A 38 2.43 13.72 3.02
N VAL A 39 1.27 13.18 2.66
CA VAL A 39 -0.01 13.87 2.91
C VAL A 39 -0.38 13.60 4.36
N GLN A 40 -0.62 14.67 5.11
CA GLN A 40 -1.23 14.59 6.44
C GLN A 40 -2.65 15.11 6.35
N ASP A 41 -3.57 14.41 7.00
CA ASP A 41 -4.91 14.92 7.17
C ASP A 41 -4.86 16.24 7.95
N LEU A 42 -5.63 17.23 7.51
CA LEU A 42 -5.90 18.40 8.33
C LEU A 42 -6.62 17.97 9.60
N PRO A 43 -6.39 18.63 10.76
CA PRO A 43 -7.04 18.28 12.01
C PRO A 43 -8.57 18.17 11.92
N GLU A 44 -9.18 18.98 11.07
CA GLU A 44 -10.63 19.04 10.84
C GLU A 44 -11.17 17.99 9.85
N THR A 45 -10.31 17.25 9.13
CA THR A 45 -10.73 16.29 8.09
C THR A 45 -11.75 15.29 8.64
N LYS A 46 -11.54 14.80 9.87
CA LYS A 46 -12.46 13.86 10.53
C LYS A 46 -13.85 14.47 10.75
N ALA A 47 -13.92 15.72 11.21
CA ALA A 47 -15.18 16.41 11.44
C ALA A 47 -15.95 16.64 10.13
N TRP A 48 -15.23 16.92 9.04
CA TRP A 48 -15.83 17.06 7.71
C TRP A 48 -16.32 15.74 7.13
N ALA A 49 -15.58 14.65 7.32
CA ALA A 49 -16.01 13.32 6.89
C ALA A 49 -17.32 12.92 7.59
N GLU A 50 -17.37 13.05 8.92
CA GLU A 50 -18.57 12.75 9.72
C GLU A 50 -19.77 13.62 9.34
N LYS A 51 -19.53 14.89 9.00
CA LYS A 51 -20.56 15.80 8.52
C LYS A 51 -21.08 15.37 7.15
N THR A 52 -20.18 15.00 6.24
CA THR A 52 -20.52 14.53 4.88
C THR A 52 -21.33 13.24 4.94
N ASP A 53 -20.90 12.26 5.73
CA ASP A 53 -21.63 10.99 5.92
C ASP A 53 -23.04 11.22 6.46
N ARG A 54 -23.19 12.15 7.41
CA ARG A 54 -24.49 12.52 7.97
C ARG A 54 -25.44 13.14 6.93
N TYR A 55 -24.91 13.85 5.93
CA TYR A 55 -25.72 14.38 4.83
C TYR A 55 -25.98 13.35 3.74
N ALA A 56 -25.05 12.43 3.50
CA ALA A 56 -25.20 11.35 2.53
C ALA A 56 -26.29 10.33 2.92
N GLY A 57 -26.58 10.21 4.22
CA GLY A 57 -27.65 9.35 4.74
C GLY A 57 -29.02 10.03 4.96
N GLN A 58 -29.19 11.30 4.55
CA GLN A 58 -30.49 11.97 4.61
C GLN A 58 -31.30 11.64 3.35
N PRO A 59 -32.62 11.37 3.46
CA PRO A 59 -33.48 11.17 2.29
C PRO A 59 -33.61 12.43 1.43
#